data_AF-A0A9D3YP81-F1
#
_entry.id   AF-A0A9D3YP81-F1
#
_cell.length_a   1.000
_cell.length_b   1.000
_cell.length_c   1.000
_cell.angle_alpha   90.00
_cell.angle_beta   90.00
_cell.angle_gamma   90.00
#
_symmetry.space_group_name_H-M   'P 1'
#
loop_
_entity.id
_entity.type
_entity.pdbx_description
1 polymer ?
#
loop_
_entity_poly.entity_id
_entity_poly.type
_entity_poly.pdbx_seq_one_letter_code
_entity_poly.pdbx_strand_id
1 'polypeptide(L)'
;MEAEKFSDTTGKSYNVRNERHLLNLSRIRTRHNDPVAEHFYTNDHSVADFRVMGLEKLNGTDEYRKTIEQLWKRKQLRTFKPYGLNTKD
;
A
#
# COMPACT_ATOMS: atom_id res chain seq x y z
N MET A 1 20.43 6.98 11.95
CA MET A 1 19.10 7.43 11.47
C MET A 1 18.15 6.31 11.79
N GLU A 2 17.49 6.39 12.95
CA GLU A 2 16.69 5.30 13.51
C GLU A 2 15.38 5.18 12.74
N ALA A 3 15.09 3.99 12.23
CA ALA A 3 13.78 3.67 11.69
C ALA A 3 12.80 3.64 12.87
N GLU A 4 11.90 4.62 12.94
CA GLU A 4 10.79 4.62 13.88
C GLU A 4 10.04 3.29 13.76
N LYS A 5 10.15 2.46 14.80
CA LYS A 5 9.37 1.24 14.96
C LYS A 5 7.93 1.65 15.19
N PHE A 6 7.15 1.71 14.12
CA PHE A 6 5.69 1.68 14.19
C PHE A 6 5.27 0.30 14.72
N SER A 7 5.29 0.15 16.04
CA SER A 7 4.78 -1.02 16.74
C SER A 7 3.26 -0.92 16.83
N ASP A 8 2.57 -1.42 15.81
CA ASP A 8 1.20 -1.84 15.96
C ASP A 8 1.19 -3.13 16.80
N THR A 9 0.36 -3.16 17.84
CA THR A 9 0.38 -4.06 19.02
C THR A 9 0.09 -5.54 18.74
N THR A 10 0.15 -5.99 17.49
CA THR A 10 0.07 -7.40 17.12
C THR A 10 1.13 -7.69 16.07
N GLY A 11 2.22 -8.40 16.43
CA GLY A 11 3.31 -8.73 15.50
C GLY A 11 2.88 -9.42 14.19
N LYS A 12 1.63 -9.92 14.10
CA LYS A 12 0.98 -10.43 12.88
C LYS A 12 0.73 -9.36 11.82
N SER A 13 0.28 -8.16 12.20
CA SER A 13 -0.03 -7.04 11.28
C SER A 13 1.22 -6.55 10.56
N TYR A 14 2.32 -6.39 11.31
CA TYR A 14 3.61 -5.96 10.78
C TYR A 14 4.22 -6.96 9.78
N ASN A 15 4.18 -8.26 10.10
CA ASN A 15 4.70 -9.31 9.23
C ASN A 15 3.94 -9.39 7.90
N VAL A 16 2.60 -9.36 7.95
CA VAL A 16 1.77 -9.38 6.74
C VAL A 16 2.02 -8.15 5.86
N ARG A 17 2.21 -6.97 6.45
CA ARG A 17 2.54 -5.75 5.70
C ARG A 17 3.90 -5.88 5.02
N ASN A 18 4.91 -6.35 5.74
CA ASN A 18 6.26 -6.51 5.20
C ASN A 18 6.30 -7.59 4.11
N GLU A 19 5.61 -8.72 4.28
CA GLU A 19 5.47 -9.75 3.25
C GLU A 19 4.83 -9.19 1.98
N ARG A 20 3.75 -8.42 2.09
CA ARG A 20 3.12 -7.75 0.94
C ARG A 20 4.04 -6.73 0.27
N HIS A 21 4.82 -5.99 1.06
CA HIS A 21 5.80 -5.05 0.53
C HIS A 21 6.88 -5.77 -0.29
N LEU A 22 7.47 -6.83 0.26
CA LEU A 22 8.47 -7.65 -0.43
C LEU A 22 7.90 -8.33 -1.68
N LEU A 23 6.64 -8.80 -1.62
CA LEU A 23 5.94 -9.36 -2.77
C LEU A 23 5.79 -8.32 -3.89
N ASN A 24 5.38 -7.09 -3.57
CA ASN A 24 5.26 -6.02 -4.58
C ASN A 24 6.62 -5.65 -5.17
N LEU A 25 7.68 -5.54 -4.35
CA LEU A 25 9.04 -5.32 -4.86
C LEU A 25 9.47 -6.42 -5.84
N SER A 26 9.18 -7.68 -5.52
CA SER A 26 9.47 -8.82 -6.41
C SER A 26 8.67 -8.74 -7.71
N ARG A 27 7.38 -8.42 -7.65
CA ARG A 27 6.50 -8.28 -8.83
C ARG A 27 6.92 -7.15 -9.75
N ILE A 28 7.31 -6.00 -9.19
CA ILE A 28 7.85 -4.87 -9.96
C ILE A 28 9.12 -5.31 -10.70
N ARG A 29 10.06 -5.98 -10.00
CA ARG A 29 11.33 -6.46 -10.60
C ARG A 29 11.12 -7.49 -11.72
N THR A 30 10.13 -8.37 -11.55
CA THR A 30 9.82 -9.45 -12.50
C THR A 30 8.81 -9.04 -13.57
N ARG A 31 8.35 -7.78 -13.58
CA ARG A 31 7.35 -7.24 -14.52
C ARG A 31 6.08 -8.09 -14.56
N HIS A 32 5.58 -8.44 -13.38
CA HIS A 32 4.33 -9.18 -13.26
C HIS A 32 3.18 -8.40 -13.90
N ASN A 33 2.20 -9.10 -14.45
CA ASN A 33 1.05 -8.48 -15.11
C ASN A 33 0.00 -8.03 -14.07
N ASP A 34 0.34 -7.01 -13.30
CA ASP A 34 -0.58 -6.34 -12.36
C ASP A 34 -0.41 -4.81 -12.41
N PRO A 35 -1.45 -4.03 -12.07
CA PRO A 35 -1.43 -2.58 -12.22
C PRO A 35 -0.32 -1.86 -11.45
N VAL A 36 0.15 -2.43 -10.34
CA VAL A 36 1.25 -1.84 -9.55
C VAL A 36 2.57 -2.09 -10.26
N ALA A 37 2.87 -3.35 -10.59
CA ALA A 37 4.08 -3.69 -11.33
C ALA A 37 4.17 -2.90 -12.63
N GLU A 38 3.09 -2.87 -13.43
CA GLU A 38 3.00 -2.10 -14.67
C GLU A 38 3.34 -0.62 -14.48
N HIS A 39 2.78 0.00 -13.44
CA HIS A 39 3.03 1.41 -13.16
C HIS A 39 4.51 1.71 -12.94
N PHE A 40 5.18 0.89 -12.11
CA PHE A 40 6.58 1.07 -11.71
C PHE A 40 7.62 0.49 -12.68
N TYR A 41 7.23 0.09 -13.90
CA TYR A 41 8.19 -0.16 -14.98
C TYR A 41 7.89 0.60 -16.28
N THR A 42 6.66 1.08 -16.50
CA THR A 42 6.27 1.77 -17.75
C THR A 42 6.20 3.29 -17.65
N ASN A 43 5.92 3.86 -16.48
CA ASN A 43 5.55 5.28 -16.34
C ASN A 43 6.68 6.15 -15.77
N ASP A 44 7.93 5.90 -16.19
CA ASP A 44 9.12 6.62 -15.67
C ASP A 44 9.30 6.52 -14.14
N HIS A 45 8.67 5.49 -13.55
CA HIS A 45 8.85 5.10 -12.17
C HIS A 45 9.61 3.77 -12.13
N SER A 46 10.28 3.54 -11.01
CA SER A 46 11.10 2.38 -10.75
C SER A 46 10.79 1.77 -9.38
N VAL A 47 11.41 0.63 -9.09
CA VAL A 47 11.34 0.03 -7.76
C VAL A 47 11.83 0.98 -6.65
N ALA A 48 12.71 1.94 -6.95
CA ALA A 48 13.21 2.91 -5.97
C ALA A 48 12.14 3.95 -5.55
N ASP A 49 11.12 4.13 -6.38
CA ASP A 49 10.00 5.04 -6.15
C ASP A 49 8.88 4.39 -5.32
N PHE A 50 8.92 3.05 -5.18
CA PHE A 50 7.93 2.31 -4.40
C PHE A 50 8.20 2.40 -2.89
N ARG A 51 7.33 3.13 -2.18
CA ARG A 51 7.42 3.33 -0.73
C ARG A 51 6.10 3.01 -0.03
N VAL A 52 6.18 2.51 1.19
CA VAL A 52 5.03 2.29 2.07
C VAL A 52 5.06 3.32 3.19
N MET A 53 3.99 4.08 3.33
CA MET A 53 3.81 5.08 4.38
C MET A 53 2.55 4.79 5.20
N GLY A 54 2.59 5.12 6.48
CA GLY A 54 1.39 5.11 7.32
C GLY A 54 0.54 6.33 7.03
N LEU A 55 -0.77 6.14 6.82
CA LEU A 55 -1.72 7.24 6.63
C LEU A 55 -2.29 7.72 7.97
N GLU A 56 -2.70 6.77 8.82
CA GLU A 56 -3.41 7.06 10.06
C GLU A 56 -3.23 5.92 11.06
N LYS A 57 -3.22 6.25 12.35
CA LYS A 57 -3.30 5.25 13.43
C LYS A 57 -4.75 4.84 13.61
N LEU A 58 -5.02 3.54 13.48
CA LEU A 58 -6.37 3.01 13.64
C LEU A 58 -6.66 2.75 15.11
N ASN A 59 -7.63 3.49 15.65
CA ASN A 59 -8.16 3.27 17.00
C ASN A 59 -9.65 2.95 16.88
N GLY A 60 -10.03 1.67 16.83
CA GLY A 60 -11.43 1.27 16.68
C GLY A 60 -11.63 -0.18 16.26
N THR A 61 -12.87 -0.52 15.90
CA THR A 61 -13.24 -1.84 15.39
C THR A 61 -12.83 -2.03 13.93
N ASP A 62 -12.99 -3.26 13.42
CA ASP A 62 -12.76 -3.55 12.00
C ASP A 62 -13.71 -2.76 11.07
N GLU A 63 -14.93 -2.45 11.51
CA GLU A 63 -15.88 -1.59 10.78
C GLU A 63 -15.36 -0.16 10.65
N TYR A 64 -14.79 0.37 11.73
CA TYR A 64 -14.13 1.68 11.70
C TYR A 64 -12.95 1.66 10.73
N ARG A 65 -12.08 0.65 10.80
CA ARG A 65 -10.97 0.47 9.86
C ARG A 65 -11.45 0.46 8.42
N LYS A 66 -12.47 -0.33 8.08
CA LYS A 66 -13.03 -0.40 6.72
C LYS A 66 -13.59 0.96 6.26
N THR A 67 -14.25 1.69 7.15
CA THR A 67 -14.79 3.03 6.86
C THR A 67 -13.68 4.02 6.54
N ILE A 68 -12.63 4.07 7.37
CA ILE A 68 -11.47 4.94 7.18
C ILE A 68 -10.69 4.53 5.92
N GLU A 69 -10.50 3.23 5.68
CA GLU A 69 -9.86 2.74 4.46
C GLU A 69 -10.61 3.20 3.20
N GLN A 70 -11.94 3.15 3.20
CA GLN A 70 -12.76 3.64 2.08
C GLN A 70 -12.70 5.16 1.91
N LEU A 71 -12.66 5.93 3.02
CA LEU A 71 -12.45 7.38 2.98
C LEU A 71 -11.12 7.71 2.28
N TRP A 72 -10.02 7.07 2.69
CA TRP A 72 -8.71 7.29 2.11
C TRP A 72 -8.67 6.88 0.63
N LYS A 73 -9.19 5.69 0.29
CA LYS A 73 -9.20 5.20 -1.09
C LYS A 73 -10.02 6.06 -2.05
N ARG A 74 -11.21 6.50 -1.65
CA ARG A 74 -12.18 7.16 -2.55
C ARG A 74 -12.09 8.68 -2.52
N LYS A 75 -11.93 9.27 -1.34
CA LYS A 75 -12.08 10.72 -1.15
C LYS A 75 -10.75 11.44 -1.08
N GLN A 76 -9.81 10.95 -0.26
CA GLN A 76 -8.56 11.66 0.00
C GLN A 76 -7.50 11.40 -1.09
N LEU A 77 -7.26 10.13 -1.45
CA LEU A 77 -6.18 9.75 -2.37
C LEU A 77 -6.65 9.38 -3.78
N ARG A 78 -7.96 9.14 -3.96
CA ARG A 78 -8.56 8.75 -5.25
C ARG A 78 -7.80 7.59 -5.91
N THR A 79 -7.54 6.54 -5.14
CA THR A 79 -6.67 5.42 -5.51
C THR A 79 -7.21 4.52 -6.63
N PHE A 80 -8.44 4.72 -7.07
CA PHE A 80 -9.06 3.95 -8.16
C PHE A 80 -8.77 4.56 -9.53
N LYS A 81 -8.76 3.71 -10.57
CA LYS A 81 -8.65 4.17 -11.96
C LYS A 81 -9.77 5.20 -12.28
N PRO A 82 -9.49 6.25 -13.08
CA PRO A 82 -8.24 6.49 -13.80
C PRO A 82 -7.14 7.19 -12.98
N TYR A 83 -7.42 7.65 -11.76
CA TYR A 83 -6.51 8.49 -10.99
C TYR A 83 -5.48 7.71 -10.17
N GLY A 84 -5.79 6.46 -9.82
CA GLY A 84 -4.87 5.57 -9.11
C GLY A 84 -4.80 4.16 -9.71
N LEU A 85 -4.25 3.23 -8.93
CA LEU A 85 -3.89 1.88 -9.38
C LEU A 85 -4.92 0.80 -8.99
N ASN A 86 -5.86 1.08 -8.08
CA ASN A 86 -6.90 0.14 -7.69
C ASN A 86 -7.92 -0.05 -8.83
N THR A 87 -8.23 -1.31 -9.14
CA THR A 87 -9.10 -1.69 -10.27
C THR A 87 -10.48 -2.18 -9.85
N LYS A 88 -10.69 -2.51 -8.58
CA LYS A 88 -11.97 -2.98 -8.02
C LYS A 88 -12.19 -2.40 -6.64
N ASP A 89 -13.42 -1.96 -6.40
CA ASP A 89 -13.90 -1.42 -5.13
C ASP A 89 -14.56 -2.50 -4.27
#